data_AF-A0A6G3ZQ70-F1
#
_entry.id   AF-A0A6G3ZQ70-F1
#
_cell.length_a   1.000
_cell.length_b   1.000
_cell.length_c   1.000
_cell.angle_alpha   90.00
_cell.angle_beta   90.00
_cell.angle_gamma   90.00
#
_symmetry.space_group_name_H-M   'P 1'
#
loop_
_entity.id
_entity.type
_entity.pdbx_description
1 polymer ?
#
loop_
_entity_poly.entity_id
_entity_poly.type
_entity_poly.pdbx_seq_one_letter_code
_entity_poly.pdbx_strand_id
1 'polypeptide(L)'
;MNEYTPNPSQYVESVLPVPSKNVFVGEYGFPFEKVGNEKAAQITKMITHTSLEWGVPYTLYWAIYDTSGGKGYWLVRPDGTKSPVWDYFDSIITENSLQKLPTYAELVLDFNKSAEEHEINPETSKERSRALTFRCSELVLLDSDGQSVERYSVGNPDDEPMLSEGVSYPVANEKRSWRWFVGENPDDPRTSIYVERSVFDKVAAARIRGVPIKNDIEADVLVGGRVVDHVDFQRDAGWADYVVQLQTKTPTSTIENPTTAASSAVTSTTGTTRRSPTSSRTANGSRPSPAAPGFGISAATAGLMIVLAKHWHEQR
;
A
#
# COMPACT_ATOMS: atom_id res chain seq x y z
N MET A 1 0.10 26.48 -3.45
CA MET A 1 -0.98 26.51 -4.46
C MET A 1 -0.36 26.86 -5.80
N ASN A 2 -0.72 26.12 -6.85
CA ASN A 2 -0.15 26.31 -8.18
C ASN A 2 -0.85 27.50 -8.88
N GLU A 3 -0.12 28.29 -9.67
CA GLU A 3 -0.61 29.51 -10.37
C GLU A 3 -1.86 29.28 -11.24
N TYR A 4 -2.10 28.02 -11.62
CA TYR A 4 -3.18 27.61 -12.50
C TYR A 4 -4.40 27.05 -11.78
N THR A 5 -4.40 27.01 -10.45
CA THR A 5 -5.57 26.56 -9.69
C THR A 5 -6.59 27.71 -9.66
N PRO A 6 -7.80 27.54 -10.24
CA PRO A 6 -8.82 28.57 -10.14
C PRO A 6 -9.15 28.82 -8.67
N ASN A 7 -9.45 30.09 -8.34
CA ASN A 7 -9.88 30.43 -6.99
C ASN A 7 -11.12 29.59 -6.63
N PRO A 8 -11.22 29.08 -5.38
CA PRO A 8 -12.39 28.35 -4.93
C PRO A 8 -13.67 29.15 -5.21
N SER A 9 -14.74 28.45 -5.58
CA SER A 9 -16.05 29.08 -5.77
C SER A 9 -16.57 29.61 -4.44
N GLN A 10 -16.97 30.89 -4.39
CA GLN A 10 -17.56 31.51 -3.19
C GLN A 10 -18.79 30.73 -2.67
N TYR A 11 -19.54 30.09 -3.57
CA TYR A 11 -20.64 29.22 -3.19
C TYR A 11 -20.16 28.00 -2.42
N VAL A 12 -19.09 27.34 -2.89
CA VAL A 12 -18.52 26.15 -2.27
C VAL A 12 -17.99 26.46 -0.86
N GLU A 13 -17.32 27.60 -0.68
CA GLU A 13 -16.87 28.09 0.63
C GLU A 13 -18.04 28.37 1.58
N SER A 14 -19.19 28.80 1.05
CA SER A 14 -20.36 29.14 1.88
C SER A 14 -21.18 27.93 2.35
N VAL A 15 -21.09 26.79 1.66
CA VAL A 15 -21.94 25.61 1.94
C VAL A 15 -21.18 24.41 2.49
N LEU A 16 -19.86 24.35 2.36
CA LEU A 16 -19.06 23.25 2.89
C LEU A 16 -18.41 23.65 4.23
N PRO A 17 -18.67 22.91 5.32
CA PRO A 17 -18.40 23.38 6.68
C PRO A 17 -16.92 23.39 7.10
N VAL A 18 -15.97 23.02 6.23
CA VAL A 18 -14.53 23.18 6.48
C VAL A 18 -13.82 23.37 5.14
N PRO A 19 -13.00 24.44 4.93
CA PRO A 19 -12.32 24.69 3.66
C PRO A 19 -11.37 23.57 3.17
N SER A 20 -11.02 22.60 4.03
CA SER A 20 -9.91 21.67 3.79
C SER A 20 -10.31 20.27 3.31
N LYS A 21 -11.60 19.93 3.19
CA LYS A 21 -12.03 18.57 2.75
C LYS A 21 -13.12 18.57 1.68
N ASN A 22 -13.00 19.46 0.69
CA ASN A 22 -13.92 19.53 -0.46
C ASN A 22 -13.53 18.55 -1.58
N VAL A 23 -12.91 17.43 -1.24
CA VAL A 23 -12.46 16.40 -2.16
C VAL A 23 -13.40 15.21 -2.03
N PHE A 24 -13.88 14.70 -3.16
CA PHE A 24 -14.65 13.46 -3.23
C PHE A 24 -14.00 12.52 -4.26
N VAL A 25 -14.27 11.22 -4.12
CA VAL A 25 -13.80 10.24 -5.11
C VAL A 25 -14.85 10.15 -6.22
N GLY A 26 -14.55 10.78 -7.35
CA GLY A 26 -15.51 10.95 -8.44
C GLY A 26 -15.76 9.71 -9.29
N GLU A 27 -14.76 8.84 -9.45
CA GLU A 27 -14.89 7.55 -10.12
C GLU A 27 -13.83 6.58 -9.59
N TYR A 28 -14.23 5.35 -9.27
CA TYR A 28 -13.32 4.24 -9.00
C TYR A 28 -14.00 2.93 -9.33
N GLY A 29 -13.20 1.93 -9.67
CA GLY A 29 -13.66 0.60 -10.05
C GLY A 29 -12.50 -0.18 -10.65
N PHE A 30 -12.56 -1.51 -10.56
CA PHE A 30 -11.53 -2.39 -11.10
C PHE A 30 -12.15 -3.39 -12.07
N PRO A 31 -11.56 -3.61 -13.25
CA PRO A 31 -12.11 -4.55 -14.22
C PRO A 31 -11.95 -5.99 -13.73
N PHE A 32 -13.06 -6.68 -13.47
CA PHE A 32 -13.05 -8.10 -13.08
C PHE A 32 -12.29 -8.99 -14.06
N GLU A 33 -12.28 -8.65 -15.36
CA GLU A 33 -11.53 -9.41 -16.37
C GLU A 33 -10.02 -9.45 -16.07
N LYS A 34 -9.47 -8.42 -15.43
CA LYS A 34 -8.03 -8.33 -15.17
C LYS A 34 -7.62 -8.94 -13.84
N VAL A 35 -8.44 -8.78 -12.81
CA VAL A 35 -8.06 -9.11 -11.43
C VAL A 35 -8.93 -10.19 -10.78
N GLY A 36 -10.01 -10.62 -11.44
CA GLY A 36 -11.04 -11.49 -10.85
C GLY A 36 -12.08 -10.68 -10.05
N ASN A 37 -13.21 -11.32 -9.73
CA ASN A 37 -14.32 -10.65 -9.04
C ASN A 37 -13.95 -10.34 -7.58
N GLU A 38 -13.31 -11.29 -6.91
CA GLU A 38 -12.98 -11.28 -5.49
C GLU A 38 -11.96 -10.18 -5.20
N LYS A 39 -10.89 -10.11 -6.00
CA LYS A 39 -9.87 -9.07 -5.86
C LYS A 39 -10.43 -7.68 -6.17
N ALA A 40 -11.23 -7.54 -7.21
CA ALA A 40 -11.88 -6.27 -7.52
C ALA A 40 -12.81 -5.83 -6.38
N ALA A 41 -13.54 -6.75 -5.75
CA ALA A 41 -14.34 -6.47 -4.57
C ALA A 41 -13.50 -6.06 -3.37
N GLN A 42 -12.40 -6.75 -3.07
CA GLN A 42 -11.47 -6.36 -2.00
C GLN A 42 -10.90 -4.95 -2.23
N ILE A 43 -10.43 -4.64 -3.44
CA ILE A 43 -9.91 -3.31 -3.76
C ILE A 43 -11.01 -2.24 -3.67
N THR A 44 -12.22 -2.55 -4.15
CA THR A 44 -13.35 -1.62 -4.07
C THR A 44 -13.72 -1.33 -2.62
N LYS A 45 -13.76 -2.36 -1.75
CA LYS A 45 -13.92 -2.20 -0.32
C LYS A 45 -12.86 -1.24 0.21
N MET A 46 -11.58 -1.54 0.01
CA MET A 46 -10.46 -0.68 0.45
C MET A 46 -10.67 0.79 0.11
N ILE A 47 -10.86 1.09 -1.18
CA ILE A 47 -10.95 2.47 -1.67
C ILE A 47 -12.15 3.16 -1.03
N THR A 48 -13.28 2.47 -0.95
CA THR A 48 -14.49 2.99 -0.28
C THR A 48 -14.19 3.33 1.17
N HIS A 49 -13.58 2.39 1.91
CA HIS A 49 -13.25 2.55 3.33
C HIS A 49 -12.24 3.67 3.58
N THR A 50 -11.09 3.65 2.89
CA THR A 50 -10.03 4.66 3.03
C THR A 50 -10.55 6.05 2.71
N SER A 51 -11.39 6.19 1.67
CA SER A 51 -11.96 7.47 1.30
C SER A 51 -12.92 8.00 2.37
N LEU A 52 -13.82 7.15 2.87
CA LEU A 52 -14.78 7.52 3.92
C LEU A 52 -14.06 7.83 5.25
N GLU A 53 -13.03 7.07 5.63
CA GLU A 53 -12.21 7.32 6.82
C GLU A 53 -11.46 8.65 6.72
N TRP A 54 -10.93 8.99 5.54
CA TRP A 54 -10.33 10.31 5.29
C TRP A 54 -11.35 11.45 5.48
N GLY A 55 -12.64 11.14 5.35
CA GLY A 55 -13.75 12.07 5.51
C GLY A 55 -14.20 12.68 4.19
N VAL A 56 -14.05 11.96 3.06
CA VAL A 56 -14.69 12.41 1.82
C VAL A 56 -16.21 12.39 2.02
N PRO A 57 -16.94 13.41 1.54
CA PRO A 57 -18.39 13.43 1.64
C PRO A 57 -19.06 12.45 0.67
N TYR A 58 -18.39 12.12 -0.45
CA TYR A 58 -18.92 11.23 -1.49
C TYR A 58 -17.82 10.33 -2.08
N THR A 59 -18.23 9.11 -2.43
CA THR A 59 -17.42 8.16 -3.19
C THR A 59 -18.33 7.53 -4.26
N LEU A 60 -17.94 7.60 -5.53
CA LEU A 60 -18.78 7.21 -6.66
C LEU A 60 -18.14 6.03 -7.40
N TYR A 61 -18.76 4.85 -7.27
CA TYR A 61 -18.31 3.64 -7.95
C TYR A 61 -18.71 3.66 -9.44
N TRP A 62 -17.74 3.49 -10.32
CA TRP A 62 -17.95 3.31 -11.76
C TRP A 62 -17.84 1.81 -12.10
N ALA A 63 -18.90 1.14 -12.55
CA ALA A 63 -20.24 1.62 -12.90
C ALA A 63 -21.36 0.72 -12.38
N ILE A 64 -22.57 1.26 -12.29
CA ILE A 64 -23.75 0.48 -11.87
C ILE A 64 -24.07 -0.63 -12.87
N TYR A 65 -24.08 -0.33 -14.18
CA TYR A 65 -24.41 -1.28 -15.24
C TYR A 65 -23.22 -1.59 -16.12
N ASP A 66 -23.23 -2.76 -16.79
CA ASP A 66 -22.20 -3.12 -17.75
C ASP A 66 -22.29 -2.33 -19.05
N THR A 67 -21.66 -1.16 -19.04
CA THR A 67 -21.43 -0.33 -20.22
C THR A 67 -20.11 -0.67 -20.91
N SER A 68 -19.35 -1.62 -20.36
CA SER A 68 -17.97 -1.89 -20.72
C SER A 68 -17.78 -3.12 -21.62
N GLY A 69 -18.86 -3.83 -21.93
CA GLY A 69 -18.84 -5.04 -22.76
C GLY A 69 -18.21 -6.23 -22.04
N GLY A 70 -18.50 -6.43 -20.75
CA GLY A 70 -18.05 -7.59 -19.99
C GLY A 70 -16.72 -7.41 -19.25
N LYS A 71 -16.04 -6.27 -19.37
CA LYS A 71 -14.73 -6.01 -18.73
C LYS A 71 -14.77 -6.05 -17.20
N GLY A 72 -15.97 -5.98 -16.62
CA GLY A 72 -16.16 -6.21 -15.18
C GLY A 72 -16.09 -4.96 -14.32
N TYR A 73 -16.53 -3.80 -14.82
CA TYR A 73 -16.70 -2.60 -13.98
C TYR A 73 -18.08 -2.54 -13.31
N TRP A 74 -18.97 -3.47 -13.64
CA TRP A 74 -20.40 -3.36 -13.34
C TRP A 74 -20.77 -3.88 -11.95
N LEU A 75 -21.80 -3.27 -11.37
CA LEU A 75 -22.51 -3.84 -10.23
C LEU A 75 -23.59 -4.84 -10.69
N VAL A 76 -24.26 -4.53 -11.79
CA VAL A 76 -25.35 -5.34 -12.36
C VAL A 76 -25.14 -5.55 -13.87
N ARG A 77 -25.20 -6.81 -14.32
CA ARG A 77 -25.19 -7.18 -15.75
C ARG A 77 -26.56 -6.93 -16.42
N PRO A 78 -26.62 -6.91 -17.76
CA PRO A 78 -27.89 -6.78 -18.49
C PRO A 78 -28.89 -7.90 -18.18
N ASP A 79 -28.41 -9.09 -17.81
CA ASP A 79 -29.25 -10.24 -17.42
C ASP A 79 -29.73 -10.18 -15.95
N GLY A 80 -29.38 -9.13 -15.21
CA GLY A 80 -29.72 -8.95 -13.80
C GLY A 80 -28.74 -9.58 -12.82
N THR A 81 -27.69 -10.28 -13.28
CA THR A 81 -26.65 -10.83 -12.41
C THR A 81 -25.94 -9.71 -11.66
N LYS A 82 -25.76 -9.88 -10.36
CA LYS A 82 -25.08 -8.93 -9.46
C LYS A 82 -23.63 -9.37 -9.23
N SER A 83 -22.72 -8.40 -9.11
CA SER A 83 -21.32 -8.67 -8.79
C SER A 83 -21.09 -8.73 -7.28
N PRO A 84 -19.98 -9.33 -6.80
CA PRO A 84 -19.63 -9.28 -5.38
C PRO A 84 -19.44 -7.85 -4.83
N VAL A 85 -19.17 -6.88 -5.72
CA VAL A 85 -19.13 -5.46 -5.37
C VAL A 85 -20.53 -4.92 -5.09
N TRP A 86 -21.55 -5.39 -5.82
CA TRP A 86 -22.95 -5.05 -5.55
C TRP A 86 -23.35 -5.53 -4.15
N ASP A 87 -23.05 -6.78 -3.80
CA ASP A 87 -23.39 -7.33 -2.48
C ASP A 87 -22.74 -6.51 -1.36
N TYR A 88 -21.50 -6.05 -1.57
CA TYR A 88 -20.85 -5.13 -0.65
C TYR A 88 -21.60 -3.81 -0.51
N PHE A 89 -21.90 -3.11 -1.62
CA PHE A 89 -22.61 -1.82 -1.53
C PHE A 89 -24.03 -1.96 -0.96
N ASP A 90 -24.75 -3.03 -1.31
CA ASP A 90 -26.07 -3.30 -0.73
C ASP A 90 -25.99 -3.49 0.79
N SER A 91 -24.97 -4.21 1.27
CA SER A 91 -24.77 -4.44 2.71
C SER A 91 -24.54 -3.14 3.47
N ILE A 92 -23.77 -2.20 2.92
CA ILE A 92 -23.45 -0.92 3.60
C ILE A 92 -24.62 0.05 3.57
N ILE A 93 -25.41 0.05 2.48
CA ILE A 93 -26.54 0.95 2.28
C ILE A 93 -27.75 0.48 3.10
N THR A 94 -28.12 -0.81 2.97
CA THR A 94 -29.36 -1.34 3.53
C THR A 94 -29.30 -1.50 5.04
N GLU A 95 -28.15 -1.90 5.58
CA GLU A 95 -28.01 -2.09 7.03
C GLU A 95 -27.66 -0.80 7.80
N ASN A 96 -27.55 0.34 7.10
CA ASN A 96 -26.98 1.58 7.63
C ASN A 96 -25.66 1.33 8.39
N SER A 97 -24.89 0.38 7.89
CA SER A 97 -23.72 -0.22 8.52
C SER A 97 -22.45 0.54 8.16
N LEU A 98 -22.56 1.80 7.71
CA LEU A 98 -21.41 2.70 7.56
C LEU A 98 -20.57 2.78 8.84
N GLN A 99 -21.19 2.63 10.02
CA GLN A 99 -20.49 2.54 11.31
C GLN A 99 -19.87 1.17 11.61
N LYS A 100 -20.29 0.12 10.91
CA LYS A 100 -19.77 -1.26 11.03
C LYS A 100 -18.77 -1.59 9.93
N LEU A 101 -18.43 -0.63 9.10
CA LEU A 101 -17.41 -0.76 8.07
C LEU A 101 -16.09 -1.21 8.72
N PRO A 102 -15.48 -2.32 8.27
CA PRO A 102 -14.15 -2.66 8.74
C PRO A 102 -13.22 -1.48 8.50
N THR A 103 -12.57 -1.03 9.58
CA THR A 103 -11.41 -0.15 9.46
C THR A 103 -10.19 -1.04 9.29
N TYR A 104 -9.12 -0.50 8.70
CA TYR A 104 -7.92 -1.28 8.45
C TYR A 104 -6.73 -0.70 9.23
N ALA A 105 -5.88 -1.58 9.73
CA ALA A 105 -4.55 -1.25 10.21
C ALA A 105 -3.57 -1.47 9.06
N GLU A 106 -2.71 -0.47 8.81
CA GLU A 106 -1.61 -0.58 7.85
C GLU A 106 -0.37 -1.13 8.55
N LEU A 107 0.13 -2.23 7.99
CA LEU A 107 1.42 -2.84 8.28
C LEU A 107 2.30 -2.64 7.04
N VAL A 108 3.45 -1.97 7.21
CA VAL A 108 4.42 -1.75 6.13
C VAL A 108 5.69 -2.53 6.43
N LEU A 109 6.23 -3.18 5.40
CA LEU A 109 7.61 -3.67 5.38
C LEU A 109 8.42 -2.73 4.49
N ASP A 110 9.32 -1.97 5.09
CA ASP A 110 10.19 -1.01 4.42
C ASP A 110 11.60 -1.61 4.29
N PHE A 111 11.90 -2.16 3.12
CA PHE A 111 13.10 -2.97 2.95
C PHE A 111 14.34 -2.11 2.71
N ASN A 112 15.51 -2.58 3.15
CA ASN A 112 16.76 -1.84 2.93
C ASN A 112 17.24 -1.84 1.46
N LYS A 113 16.87 -2.86 0.68
CA LYS A 113 17.25 -3.00 -0.74
C LYS A 113 16.36 -3.98 -1.50
N SER A 114 16.50 -3.96 -2.82
CA SER A 114 15.93 -4.95 -3.74
C SER A 114 17.02 -5.47 -4.69
N ALA A 115 16.67 -6.47 -5.50
CA ALA A 115 17.52 -6.98 -6.56
C ALA A 115 16.70 -7.15 -7.84
N GLU A 116 17.35 -6.90 -8.97
CA GLU A 116 16.72 -7.07 -10.27
C GLU A 116 16.60 -8.56 -10.63
N GLU A 117 15.43 -8.99 -11.11
CA GLU A 117 15.15 -10.38 -11.47
C GLU A 117 16.17 -10.97 -12.46
N HIS A 118 16.62 -10.19 -13.46
CA HIS A 118 17.60 -10.66 -14.45
C HIS A 118 18.99 -10.95 -13.87
N GLU A 119 19.34 -10.38 -12.72
CA GLU A 119 20.62 -10.66 -12.04
C GLU A 119 20.64 -12.06 -11.40
N ILE A 120 19.46 -12.68 -11.26
CA ILE A 120 19.24 -13.89 -10.47
C ILE A 120 18.65 -14.99 -11.34
N ASN A 121 17.83 -14.60 -12.31
CA ASN A 121 17.30 -15.45 -13.36
C ASN A 121 17.81 -14.95 -14.73
N PRO A 122 18.92 -15.51 -15.24
CA PRO A 122 19.52 -15.08 -16.51
C PRO A 122 18.59 -15.21 -17.73
N GLU A 123 17.52 -16.00 -17.62
CA GLU A 123 16.49 -16.15 -18.67
C GLU A 123 15.57 -14.92 -18.77
N THR A 124 15.58 -14.05 -17.76
CA THR A 124 14.82 -12.79 -17.78
C THR A 124 15.68 -11.70 -18.38
N SER A 125 15.21 -11.03 -19.43
CA SER A 125 15.95 -9.89 -19.99
C SER A 125 15.89 -8.69 -19.05
N LYS A 126 16.87 -7.79 -19.14
CA LYS A 126 16.90 -6.57 -18.32
C LYS A 126 15.64 -5.72 -18.47
N GLU A 127 15.07 -5.67 -19.67
CA GLU A 127 13.85 -4.91 -20.00
C GLU A 127 12.58 -5.53 -19.41
N ARG A 128 12.62 -6.82 -19.08
CA ARG A 128 11.52 -7.54 -18.42
C ARG A 128 11.79 -7.79 -16.93
N SER A 129 12.95 -7.33 -16.46
CA SER A 129 13.33 -7.42 -15.06
C SER A 129 12.43 -6.54 -14.22
N ARG A 130 12.15 -7.02 -13.01
CA ARG A 130 11.50 -6.26 -11.95
C ARG A 130 12.39 -6.33 -10.72
N ALA A 131 12.24 -5.33 -9.86
CA ALA A 131 12.76 -5.40 -8.51
C ALA A 131 12.07 -6.56 -7.77
N LEU A 132 12.88 -7.30 -7.00
CA LEU A 132 12.44 -8.37 -6.12
C LEU A 132 13.17 -8.18 -4.80
N THR A 133 12.49 -8.38 -3.67
CA THR A 133 13.14 -8.35 -2.36
C THR A 133 12.88 -9.62 -1.57
N PHE A 134 11.61 -9.94 -1.33
CA PHE A 134 11.24 -11.05 -0.46
C PHE A 134 10.07 -11.82 -1.05
N ARG A 135 10.17 -13.15 -1.11
CA ARG A 135 9.08 -14.00 -1.54
C ARG A 135 8.28 -14.46 -0.35
N CYS A 136 7.06 -13.95 -0.17
CA CYS A 136 6.20 -14.27 0.97
C CYS A 136 5.08 -15.24 0.57
N SER A 137 4.93 -16.34 1.32
CA SER A 137 3.84 -17.32 1.12
C SER A 137 2.80 -17.30 2.22
N GLU A 138 3.13 -16.79 3.40
CA GLU A 138 2.24 -16.85 4.54
C GLU A 138 2.46 -15.66 5.47
N LEU A 139 1.37 -15.11 5.97
CA LEU A 139 1.35 -14.14 7.05
C LEU A 139 0.43 -14.68 8.15
N VAL A 140 0.93 -14.78 9.37
CA VAL A 140 0.14 -15.17 10.53
C VAL A 140 0.24 -14.08 11.58
N LEU A 141 -0.92 -13.59 12.01
CA LEU A 141 -1.01 -12.62 13.09
C LEU A 141 -1.13 -13.39 14.41
N LEU A 142 -0.31 -13.00 15.39
CA LEU A 142 -0.15 -13.68 16.66
C LEU A 142 -0.57 -12.78 17.82
N ASP A 143 -1.28 -13.33 18.80
CA ASP A 143 -1.57 -12.64 20.06
C ASP A 143 -0.34 -12.60 20.99
N SER A 144 -0.52 -12.05 22.20
CA SER A 144 0.56 -11.94 23.20
C SER A 144 1.08 -13.29 23.70
N ASP A 145 0.30 -14.36 23.56
CA ASP A 145 0.67 -15.72 23.95
C ASP A 145 1.30 -16.51 22.78
N GLY A 146 1.47 -15.86 21.63
CA GLY A 146 1.99 -16.45 20.41
C GLY A 146 1.00 -17.36 19.67
N GLN A 147 -0.29 -17.31 20.02
CA GLN A 147 -1.34 -18.06 19.34
C GLN A 147 -1.80 -17.33 18.07
N SER A 148 -2.19 -18.11 17.06
CA SER A 148 -2.70 -17.58 15.80
C SER A 148 -4.05 -16.89 15.99
N VAL A 149 -4.11 -15.58 15.74
CA VAL A 149 -5.35 -14.81 15.65
C VAL A 149 -5.94 -14.95 14.25
N GLU A 150 -5.11 -14.79 13.22
CA GLU A 150 -5.52 -14.82 11.81
C GLU A 150 -4.37 -15.35 10.95
N ARG A 151 -4.70 -16.10 9.89
CA ARG A 151 -3.72 -16.69 8.98
C ARG A 151 -4.12 -16.38 7.55
N TYR A 152 -3.13 -15.96 6.77
CA TYR A 152 -3.31 -15.68 5.35
C TYR A 152 -2.34 -16.49 4.49
N SER A 153 -2.87 -17.10 3.42
CA SER A 153 -2.12 -17.72 2.34
C SER A 153 -1.76 -16.66 1.28
N VAL A 154 -0.59 -16.03 1.43
CA VAL A 154 -0.16 -14.97 0.50
C VAL A 154 -0.04 -15.52 -0.92
N GLY A 155 -0.63 -14.81 -1.89
CA GLY A 155 -0.72 -15.25 -3.27
C GLY A 155 -1.94 -16.11 -3.59
N ASN A 156 -2.78 -16.44 -2.60
CA ASN A 156 -4.14 -16.92 -2.83
C ASN A 156 -5.09 -15.71 -2.71
N PRO A 157 -5.64 -15.17 -3.81
CA PRO A 157 -6.52 -13.99 -3.75
C PRO A 157 -7.73 -14.12 -2.82
N ASP A 158 -8.18 -15.35 -2.58
CA ASP A 158 -9.34 -15.65 -1.72
C ASP A 158 -8.98 -15.66 -0.23
N ASP A 159 -7.69 -15.75 0.12
CA ASP A 159 -7.18 -16.00 1.47
C ASP A 159 -5.89 -15.20 1.77
N GLU A 160 -5.68 -14.07 1.10
CA GLU A 160 -4.54 -13.18 1.35
C GLU A 160 -5.01 -11.90 2.07
N PRO A 161 -4.13 -11.22 2.84
CA PRO A 161 -4.50 -9.92 3.37
C PRO A 161 -4.64 -8.94 2.20
N MET A 162 -5.18 -7.77 2.49
CA MET A 162 -5.28 -6.75 1.46
C MET A 162 -3.89 -6.14 1.20
N LEU A 163 -3.39 -6.37 -0.01
CA LEU A 163 -2.06 -5.93 -0.45
C LEU A 163 -2.23 -4.81 -1.48
N SER A 164 -1.43 -3.75 -1.35
CA SER A 164 -1.50 -2.57 -2.22
C SER A 164 -0.18 -2.28 -2.93
N GLU A 165 0.70 -1.52 -2.31
CA GLU A 165 1.98 -1.07 -2.85
C GLU A 165 3.06 -2.13 -2.74
N GLY A 166 3.92 -2.18 -3.76
CA GLY A 166 5.11 -3.02 -3.81
C GLY A 166 4.83 -4.50 -3.64
N VAL A 167 3.82 -5.03 -4.34
CA VAL A 167 3.55 -6.46 -4.36
C VAL A 167 3.31 -6.95 -5.79
N SER A 168 3.99 -8.02 -6.18
CA SER A 168 3.79 -8.64 -7.50
C SER A 168 2.45 -9.34 -7.63
N TYR A 169 2.08 -9.72 -8.85
CA TYR A 169 1.05 -10.72 -9.13
C TYR A 169 1.27 -12.02 -8.33
N PRO A 170 0.17 -12.73 -7.99
CA PRO A 170 0.26 -14.01 -7.30
C PRO A 170 0.94 -15.05 -8.18
N VAL A 171 1.74 -15.90 -7.56
CA VAL A 171 2.39 -17.05 -8.20
C VAL A 171 2.13 -18.27 -7.33
N ALA A 172 1.93 -19.43 -7.95
CA ALA A 172 1.70 -20.66 -7.20
C ALA A 172 2.35 -21.87 -7.89
N ASN A 173 2.54 -22.93 -7.11
CA ASN A 173 2.81 -24.28 -7.58
C ASN A 173 1.96 -25.26 -6.76
N GLU A 174 2.15 -26.57 -6.98
CA GLU A 174 1.40 -27.63 -6.29
C GLU A 174 1.49 -27.58 -4.75
N LYS A 175 2.50 -26.91 -4.19
CA LYS A 175 2.76 -26.90 -2.74
C LYS A 175 2.33 -25.62 -2.04
N ARG A 176 2.25 -24.49 -2.74
CA ARG A 176 1.96 -23.17 -2.14
C ARG A 176 1.72 -22.08 -3.18
N SER A 177 1.06 -21.02 -2.74
CA SER A 177 1.06 -19.70 -3.38
C SER A 177 2.07 -18.76 -2.71
N TRP A 178 2.46 -17.69 -3.41
CA TRP A 178 3.25 -16.60 -2.88
C TRP A 178 3.09 -15.32 -3.70
N ARG A 179 3.59 -14.21 -3.15
CA ARG A 179 3.87 -12.99 -3.89
C ARG A 179 5.30 -12.53 -3.63
N TRP A 180 5.86 -11.79 -4.57
CA TRP A 180 7.08 -11.04 -4.36
C TRP A 180 6.74 -9.68 -3.77
N PHE A 181 7.40 -9.33 -2.68
CA PHE A 181 7.43 -8.00 -2.12
C PHE A 181 8.47 -7.15 -2.84
N VAL A 182 8.17 -5.86 -2.96
CA VAL A 182 8.90 -4.81 -3.69
C VAL A 182 8.94 -5.08 -5.19
N GLY A 183 7.78 -5.04 -5.85
CA GLY A 183 7.63 -5.44 -7.26
C GLY A 183 7.78 -4.36 -8.32
N GLU A 184 7.68 -3.07 -7.99
CA GLU A 184 7.46 -2.02 -9.02
C GLU A 184 8.31 -0.75 -8.87
N ASN A 185 8.81 -0.41 -7.68
CA ASN A 185 9.66 0.76 -7.46
C ASN A 185 10.93 0.38 -6.68
N PRO A 186 12.11 0.24 -7.32
CA PRO A 186 13.34 -0.08 -6.62
C PRO A 186 13.84 1.05 -5.71
N ASP A 187 13.43 2.30 -5.98
CA ASP A 187 13.80 3.48 -5.18
C ASP A 187 12.95 3.63 -3.90
N ASP A 188 11.84 2.90 -3.83
CA ASP A 188 10.96 2.86 -2.66
C ASP A 188 10.53 1.41 -2.38
N PRO A 189 11.41 0.61 -1.76
CA PRO A 189 11.22 -0.81 -1.58
C PRO A 189 10.25 -1.13 -0.43
N ARG A 190 9.02 -0.63 -0.54
CA ARG A 190 7.97 -0.77 0.47
C ARG A 190 6.89 -1.75 0.05
N THR A 191 6.38 -2.49 1.02
CA THR A 191 5.18 -3.31 0.86
C THR A 191 4.14 -2.94 1.91
N SER A 192 2.95 -2.53 1.46
CA SER A 192 1.83 -2.17 2.35
C SER A 192 0.79 -3.28 2.41
N ILE A 193 0.54 -3.75 3.64
CA ILE A 193 -0.37 -4.82 4.01
C ILE A 193 -1.46 -4.22 4.91
N TYR A 194 -2.71 -4.41 4.55
CA TYR A 194 -3.85 -3.96 5.33
C TYR A 194 -4.58 -5.15 5.95
N VAL A 195 -4.74 -5.07 7.27
CA VAL A 195 -5.43 -6.06 8.10
C VAL A 195 -6.65 -5.37 8.71
N GLU A 196 -7.76 -6.08 8.87
CA GLU A 196 -8.91 -5.54 9.57
C GLU A 196 -8.53 -5.11 11.00
N ARG A 197 -8.89 -3.90 11.40
CA ARG A 197 -8.56 -3.32 12.71
C ARG A 197 -9.04 -4.20 13.86
N SER A 198 -10.23 -4.78 13.74
CA SER A 198 -10.82 -5.66 14.76
C SER A 198 -9.98 -6.92 15.02
N VAL A 199 -9.25 -7.38 14.01
CA VAL A 199 -8.26 -8.46 14.09
C VAL A 199 -6.96 -7.88 14.66
N PHE A 200 -6.46 -6.80 14.06
CA PHE A 200 -5.18 -6.18 14.42
C PHE A 200 -5.10 -5.76 15.90
N ASP A 201 -6.18 -5.27 16.49
CA ASP A 201 -6.23 -4.83 17.88
C ASP A 201 -5.99 -5.97 18.89
N LYS A 202 -6.07 -7.23 18.45
CA LYS A 202 -5.81 -8.44 19.26
C LYS A 202 -4.38 -8.96 19.09
N VAL A 203 -3.59 -8.35 18.22
CA VAL A 203 -2.32 -8.89 17.73
C VAL A 203 -1.16 -8.20 18.44
N ALA A 204 -0.17 -8.99 18.85
CA ALA A 204 1.08 -8.52 19.41
C ALA A 204 2.25 -8.66 18.41
N ALA A 205 2.21 -9.66 17.54
CA ALA A 205 3.28 -9.97 16.59
C ALA A 205 2.75 -10.50 15.26
N ALA A 206 3.59 -10.51 14.24
CA ALA A 206 3.33 -11.21 12.97
C ALA A 206 4.45 -12.21 12.68
N ARG A 207 4.08 -13.42 12.26
CA ARG A 207 4.98 -14.39 11.64
C ARG A 207 4.83 -14.31 10.12
N ILE A 208 5.93 -14.04 9.46
CA ILE A 208 6.05 -13.94 8.00
C ILE A 208 6.84 -15.16 7.53
N ARG A 209 6.27 -15.97 6.62
CA ARG A 209 6.98 -17.10 6.02
C ARG A 209 7.41 -16.76 4.60
N GLY A 210 8.71 -16.84 4.34
CA GLY A 210 9.23 -16.48 3.03
C GLY A 210 10.69 -16.82 2.78
N VAL A 211 11.21 -16.26 1.69
CA VAL A 211 12.61 -16.41 1.26
C VAL A 211 13.09 -15.06 0.74
N PRO A 212 14.17 -14.48 1.29
CA PRO A 212 14.79 -13.28 0.75
C PRO A 212 15.49 -13.61 -0.58
N ILE A 213 15.50 -12.63 -1.48
CA ILE A 213 16.07 -12.81 -2.81
C ILE A 213 17.60 -12.93 -2.80
N LYS A 214 18.25 -12.27 -1.83
CA LYS A 214 19.70 -12.19 -1.59
C LYS A 214 19.96 -12.15 -0.08
N ASN A 215 21.23 -12.19 0.32
CA ASN A 215 21.63 -12.04 1.72
C ASN A 215 21.48 -10.58 2.16
N ASP A 216 21.47 -10.38 3.48
CA ASP A 216 21.44 -9.08 4.17
C ASP A 216 20.25 -8.21 3.72
N ILE A 217 19.15 -8.86 3.32
CA ILE A 217 17.86 -8.19 3.12
C ILE A 217 17.30 -7.97 4.51
N GLU A 218 16.97 -6.72 4.81
CA GLU A 218 16.41 -6.30 6.08
C GLU A 218 15.15 -5.49 5.79
N ALA A 219 14.25 -5.39 6.77
CA ALA A 219 13.14 -4.44 6.71
C ALA A 219 12.86 -3.82 8.07
N ASP A 220 12.56 -2.53 8.04
CA ASP A 220 11.85 -1.89 9.14
C ASP A 220 10.36 -2.25 9.01
N VAL A 221 9.74 -2.57 10.14
CA VAL A 221 8.33 -2.90 10.23
C VAL A 221 7.61 -1.68 10.78
N LEU A 222 6.65 -1.14 10.03
CA LEU A 222 5.90 0.04 10.43
C LEU A 222 4.43 -0.30 10.66
N VAL A 223 3.85 0.32 11.69
CA VAL A 223 2.41 0.28 11.98
C VAL A 223 1.92 1.72 12.10
N GLY A 224 0.99 2.11 11.22
CA GLY A 224 0.47 3.48 11.18
C GLY A 224 1.55 4.55 10.96
N GLY A 225 2.56 4.22 10.14
CA GLY A 225 3.68 5.11 9.78
C GLY A 225 4.80 5.22 10.82
N ARG A 226 4.79 4.40 11.89
CA ARG A 226 5.85 4.37 12.91
C ARG A 226 6.57 3.03 12.88
N VAL A 227 7.90 3.06 12.90
CA VAL A 227 8.72 1.85 13.05
C VAL A 227 8.44 1.21 14.42
N VAL A 228 8.01 -0.04 14.43
CA VAL A 228 7.69 -0.83 15.63
C VAL A 228 8.67 -1.96 15.88
N ASP A 229 9.31 -2.47 14.82
CA ASP A 229 10.32 -3.52 14.90
C ASP A 229 11.23 -3.49 13.66
N HIS A 230 12.25 -4.34 13.68
CA HIS A 230 13.19 -4.54 12.58
C HIS A 230 13.42 -6.04 12.37
N VAL A 231 13.54 -6.48 11.11
CA VAL A 231 13.75 -7.88 10.75
C VAL A 231 14.89 -8.05 9.77
N ASP A 232 15.81 -8.95 10.11
CA ASP A 232 16.87 -9.44 9.22
C ASP A 232 16.43 -10.76 8.60
N PHE A 233 16.35 -10.78 7.26
CA PHE A 233 15.99 -11.96 6.50
C PHE A 233 17.24 -12.75 6.10
N GLN A 234 17.51 -13.79 6.87
CA GLN A 234 18.57 -14.75 6.58
C GLN A 234 18.20 -15.62 5.38
N ARG A 235 19.09 -15.70 4.39
CA ARG A 235 18.91 -16.56 3.22
C ARG A 235 19.39 -17.98 3.54
N ASP A 236 18.50 -18.77 4.10
CA ASP A 236 18.71 -20.21 4.24
C ASP A 236 18.39 -20.95 2.92
N ALA A 237 18.68 -22.25 2.87
CA ALA A 237 18.41 -23.11 1.71
C ALA A 237 16.90 -23.29 1.39
N GLY A 238 15.99 -22.58 2.06
CA GLY A 238 14.56 -22.76 1.92
C GLY A 238 13.71 -21.67 2.55
N TRP A 239 12.45 -22.01 2.78
CA TRP A 239 11.46 -21.14 3.40
C TRP A 239 11.64 -21.09 4.91
N ALA A 240 11.80 -19.89 5.44
CA ALA A 240 11.95 -19.64 6.86
C ALA A 240 10.79 -18.81 7.42
N ASP A 241 10.63 -18.88 8.74
CA ASP A 241 9.66 -18.08 9.49
C ASP A 241 10.40 -16.94 10.20
N TYR A 242 9.90 -15.72 10.04
CA TYR A 242 10.42 -14.51 10.67
C TYR A 242 9.31 -13.92 11.54
N VAL A 243 9.60 -13.61 12.80
CA VAL A 243 8.62 -13.07 13.73
C VAL A 243 8.98 -11.62 14.05
N VAL A 244 8.00 -10.72 13.88
CA VAL A 244 8.14 -9.29 14.13
C VAL A 244 7.09 -8.82 15.12
N GLN A 245 7.45 -7.91 16.00
CA GLN A 245 6.55 -7.28 16.96
C GLN A 245 5.76 -6.17 16.28
N LEU A 246 4.46 -6.07 16.58
CA LEU A 246 3.56 -5.08 15.99
C LEU A 246 3.15 -3.98 16.96
N GLN A 247 3.47 -4.14 18.24
CA GLN A 247 3.27 -3.13 19.26
C GLN A 247 4.61 -2.47 19.55
N THR A 248 4.63 -1.13 19.58
CA THR A 248 5.82 -0.40 20.05
C THR A 248 6.18 -0.93 21.43
N LYS A 249 7.39 -1.47 21.60
CA LYS A 249 7.94 -1.68 22.93
C LYS A 249 7.84 -0.34 23.64
N THR A 250 6.91 -0.20 24.59
CA THR A 250 6.92 0.93 25.50
C THR A 250 8.35 0.94 26.05
N PRO A 251 9.15 1.99 25.78
CA PRO A 251 10.53 1.99 26.25
C PRO A 251 10.43 1.85 27.75
N THR A 252 10.80 0.67 28.25
CA THR A 252 10.98 0.45 29.67
C THR A 252 11.99 1.50 30.06
N SER A 253 11.54 2.56 30.75
CA SER A 253 12.44 3.56 31.29
C SER A 253 13.36 2.82 32.24
N THR A 254 14.52 2.43 31.72
CA THR A 254 15.64 2.04 32.55
C THR A 254 15.97 3.30 33.33
N ILE A 255 15.49 3.35 34.57
CA ILE A 255 15.95 4.33 35.55
C ILE A 255 17.41 3.95 35.80
N GLU A 256 18.30 4.44 34.94
CA GLU A 256 19.73 4.40 35.18
C GLU A 256 20.00 5.36 36.35
N ASN A 257 20.33 4.79 37.51
CA ASN A 257 20.91 5.54 38.61
C ASN A 257 22.22 6.17 38.09
N PRO A 258 22.37 7.51 38.17
CA PRO A 258 23.56 8.17 37.67
C PRO A 258 24.75 7.83 38.55
N THR A 259 25.65 6.98 38.05
CA THR A 259 26.97 6.78 38.65
C THR A 259 27.94 7.74 37.96
N THR A 260 28.38 8.71 38.74
CA THR A 260 29.41 9.71 38.44
C THR A 260 30.67 9.07 37.86
N ALA A 261 31.04 9.40 36.62
CA ALA A 261 32.40 9.27 36.11
C ALA A 261 32.67 10.30 35.00
N ALA A 262 33.91 10.77 34.97
CA ALA A 262 34.34 12.05 34.46
C ALA A 262 34.75 12.06 32.96
N SER A 263 34.46 13.19 32.32
CA SER A 263 35.30 14.01 31.42
C SER A 263 36.44 13.35 30.63
N SER A 264 36.34 13.39 29.29
CA SER A 264 37.40 13.75 28.31
C SER A 264 36.74 13.91 26.93
N ALA A 265 36.61 15.13 26.39
CA ALA A 265 37.55 15.84 25.50
C ALA A 265 37.36 15.54 23.99
N VAL A 266 36.69 16.48 23.31
CA VAL A 266 37.05 17.18 22.05
C VAL A 266 37.58 16.34 20.86
N THR A 267 36.91 16.43 19.70
CA THR A 267 37.42 17.11 18.48
C THR A 267 36.31 17.24 17.44
N SER A 268 36.03 18.49 17.05
CA SER A 268 35.09 18.87 15.99
C SER A 268 35.87 19.14 14.71
N THR A 269 35.51 18.49 13.59
CA THR A 269 36.04 18.84 12.27
C THR A 269 34.91 19.24 11.34
N THR A 270 34.84 20.53 11.06
CA THR A 270 33.91 21.20 10.16
C THR A 270 34.39 21.04 8.71
N GLY A 271 33.57 20.45 7.84
CA GLY A 271 33.84 20.37 6.40
C GLY A 271 32.67 20.92 5.59
N THR A 272 32.71 22.20 5.27
CA THR A 272 31.74 22.89 4.40
C THR A 272 32.15 22.72 2.93
N THR A 273 31.34 22.03 2.12
CA THR A 273 31.52 22.05 0.65
C THR A 273 30.27 22.61 -0.02
N ARG A 274 30.47 23.79 -0.59
CA ARG A 274 29.56 24.60 -1.41
C ARG A 274 29.48 24.01 -2.82
N ARG A 275 28.27 23.75 -3.35
CA ARG A 275 28.03 23.56 -4.79
C ARG A 275 26.94 24.52 -5.27
N SER A 276 27.28 25.29 -6.30
CA SER A 276 26.36 26.14 -7.08
C SER A 276 25.72 25.32 -8.20
N PRO A 277 24.50 25.67 -8.65
CA PRO A 277 23.82 24.98 -9.74
C PRO A 277 24.16 25.61 -11.11
N THR A 278 24.33 24.75 -12.12
CA THR A 278 24.37 25.18 -13.53
C THR A 278 23.09 24.72 -14.21
N SER A 279 22.28 25.68 -14.64
CA SER A 279 21.14 25.48 -15.53
C SER A 279 21.60 25.40 -16.98
N SER A 280 21.03 24.49 -17.76
CA SER A 280 20.94 24.65 -19.21
C SER A 280 19.59 24.16 -19.71
N ARG A 281 18.87 25.11 -20.30
CA ARG A 281 17.56 25.03 -20.91
C ARG A 281 17.76 24.80 -22.41
N THR A 282 17.14 23.78 -22.98
CA THR A 282 17.02 23.66 -24.44
C THR A 282 15.58 23.32 -24.77
N ALA A 283 14.89 24.28 -25.38
CA ALA A 283 13.58 24.11 -25.98
C ALA A 283 13.76 23.55 -27.39
N ASN A 284 12.94 22.58 -27.78
CA ASN A 284 12.56 22.39 -29.17
C ASN A 284 11.14 21.84 -29.23
N GLY A 285 10.29 22.60 -29.91
CA GLY A 285 8.90 22.28 -30.12
C GLY A 285 8.69 21.40 -31.34
N SER A 286 7.75 20.48 -31.22
CA SER A 286 7.06 19.86 -32.35
C SER A 286 5.63 19.55 -31.91
N ARG A 287 4.69 20.00 -32.72
CA ARG A 287 3.25 20.00 -32.51
C ARG A 287 2.65 18.82 -33.28
N PRO A 288 1.83 17.93 -32.68
CA PRO A 288 1.00 17.02 -33.46
C PRO A 288 -0.48 17.45 -33.48
N SER A 289 -1.12 17.17 -34.61
CA SER A 289 -2.56 17.26 -34.89
C SER A 289 -3.39 16.26 -34.05
N PRO A 290 -4.71 16.46 -33.90
CA PRO A 290 -5.50 15.81 -32.86
C PRO A 290 -5.89 14.38 -33.23
N ALA A 291 -5.47 13.42 -32.40
CA ALA A 291 -6.05 12.08 -32.34
C ALA A 291 -7.04 12.02 -31.17
N ALA A 292 -8.18 11.37 -31.39
CA ALA A 292 -9.23 11.16 -30.40
C ALA A 292 -8.70 10.46 -29.12
N PRO A 293 -9.16 10.83 -27.92
CA PRO A 293 -8.65 10.24 -26.68
C PRO A 293 -9.21 8.81 -26.52
N GLY A 294 -8.33 7.82 -26.69
CA GLY A 294 -8.53 6.49 -26.13
C GLY A 294 -8.32 6.57 -24.62
N PHE A 295 -9.32 6.14 -23.85
CA PHE A 295 -9.26 6.06 -22.39
C PHE A 295 -8.33 4.91 -21.99
N GLY A 296 -7.04 5.23 -21.86
CA GLY A 296 -6.09 4.44 -21.11
C GLY A 296 -6.35 4.58 -19.62
N ILE A 297 -6.06 3.52 -18.85
CA ILE A 297 -6.09 3.50 -17.39
C ILE A 297 -5.41 4.77 -16.87
N SER A 298 -6.17 5.65 -16.23
CA SER A 298 -5.56 6.84 -15.65
C SER A 298 -4.68 6.40 -14.49
N ALA A 299 -3.39 6.73 -14.56
CA ALA A 299 -2.47 6.78 -13.41
C ALA A 299 -3.03 7.59 -12.21
N ALA A 300 -4.17 8.25 -12.38
CA ALA A 300 -4.92 8.93 -11.34
C ALA A 300 -5.40 8.03 -10.19
N THR A 301 -5.76 6.75 -10.40
CA THR A 301 -6.30 5.93 -9.30
C THR A 301 -5.21 5.45 -8.34
N ALA A 302 -4.05 5.04 -8.86
CA ALA A 302 -2.87 4.75 -8.05
C ALA A 302 -2.22 6.05 -7.50
N GLY A 303 -2.17 7.11 -8.32
CA GLY A 303 -1.66 8.42 -7.91
C GLY A 303 -2.48 9.07 -6.81
N LEU A 304 -3.81 8.90 -6.78
CA LEU A 304 -4.66 9.43 -5.71
C LEU A 304 -4.37 8.74 -4.36
N MET A 305 -4.14 7.43 -4.35
CA MET A 305 -3.75 6.70 -3.14
C MET A 305 -2.39 7.18 -2.60
N ILE A 306 -1.39 7.33 -3.47
CA ILE A 306 -0.06 7.82 -3.09
C ILE A 306 -0.13 9.28 -2.61
N VAL A 307 -0.92 10.14 -3.26
CA VAL A 307 -1.08 11.55 -2.87
C VAL A 307 -1.82 11.68 -1.53
N LEU A 308 -2.85 10.86 -1.28
CA LEU A 308 -3.58 10.85 -0.01
C LEU A 308 -2.70 10.31 1.13
N ALA A 309 -1.93 9.24 0.89
CA ALA A 309 -0.99 8.68 1.86
C ALA A 309 0.15 9.66 2.19
N LYS A 310 0.73 10.31 1.17
CA LYS A 310 1.78 11.33 1.35
C LYS A 310 1.27 12.57 2.09
N HIS A 311 0.09 13.08 1.73
CA HIS A 311 -0.51 14.22 2.42
C HIS A 311 -0.83 13.92 3.88
N TRP A 312 -1.24 12.68 4.19
CA TRP A 312 -1.45 12.24 5.58
C TRP A 312 -0.15 12.22 6.39
N HIS A 313 0.96 11.83 5.76
CA HIS A 313 2.27 11.77 6.41
C HIS A 313 2.87 13.16 6.69
N GLU A 314 2.51 14.18 5.91
CA GLU A 314 2.98 15.57 6.05
C GLU A 314 2.18 16.38 7.10
N GLN A 315 1.05 15.88 7.58
CA GLN A 315 0.15 16.57 8.53
C GLN A 315 0.23 16.05 9.99
N ARG A 316 1.17 15.14 10.29
CA ARG A 316 1.45 14.61 11.64
C ARG A 316 2.89 14.92 12.05
#